data_AF-A0A958LDK3-F1
#
_entry.id   AF-A0A958LDK3-F1
#
_cell.length_a   1.000
_cell.length_b   1.000
_cell.length_c   1.000
_cell.angle_alpha   90.00
_cell.angle_beta   90.00
_cell.angle_gamma   90.00
#
_symmetry.space_group_name_H-M   'P 1'
#
loop_
_entity.id
_entity.type
_entity.pdbx_description
1 polymer ?
#
loop_
_entity_poly.entity_id
_entity_poly.type
_entity_poly.pdbx_seq_one_letter_code
_entity_poly.pdbx_strand_id
1 'polypeptide(L)'
;MTARDGSILLIAPQPFFAQRGTPFNVRAMATCLAEDGYQVDLLVFPVGEDVALPPAVRLLRSPGFPGIDSVPIGPSWRKIVLDIFLSLRALSLAIRKRYDV
;
A
#
# COMPACT_ATOMS: atom_id res chain seq x y z
N MET A 1 11.95 -4.14 -23.80
CA MET A 1 11.43 -4.46 -22.45
C MET A 1 10.07 -5.09 -22.64
N THR A 2 9.94 -6.36 -22.32
CA THR A 2 8.70 -7.14 -22.49
C THR A 2 7.70 -6.65 -21.44
N ALA A 3 6.62 -6.00 -21.88
CA ALA A 3 5.51 -5.67 -21.00
C ALA A 3 5.02 -6.96 -20.34
N ARG A 4 5.11 -7.02 -19.02
CA ARG A 4 4.56 -8.15 -18.26
C ARG A 4 3.15 -7.76 -17.87
N ASP A 5 2.16 -8.46 -18.42
CA ASP A 5 0.73 -8.30 -18.08
C ASP A 5 0.38 -8.88 -16.69
N GLY A 6 1.26 -8.67 -15.72
CA GLY A 6 1.12 -9.23 -14.37
C GLY A 6 0.44 -8.27 -13.40
N SER A 7 -0.19 -8.82 -12.37
CA SER A 7 -0.73 -8.07 -11.23
C SER A 7 0.17 -8.22 -10.00
N ILE A 8 0.52 -7.11 -9.36
CA ILE A 8 1.36 -7.08 -8.15
C ILE A 8 0.57 -6.52 -6.98
N LEU A 9 0.65 -7.17 -5.81
CA LEU A 9 0.16 -6.64 -4.55
C LEU A 9 1.32 -6.03 -3.76
N LEU A 10 1.52 -4.73 -3.88
CA LEU A 10 2.56 -4.01 -3.13
C LEU A 10 2.02 -3.61 -1.76
N ILE A 11 2.59 -4.15 -0.69
CA ILE A 11 2.15 -3.91 0.69
C ILE A 11 3.14 -2.97 1.38
N ALA A 12 2.65 -1.84 1.91
CA ALA A 12 3.45 -0.87 2.64
C ALA A 12 2.79 -0.52 3.99
N PRO A 13 3.25 -1.12 5.12
CA PRO A 13 2.69 -0.91 6.46
C PRO A 13 3.12 0.43 7.06
N GLN A 14 2.77 1.51 6.37
CA GLN A 14 3.08 2.87 6.74
C GLN A 14 1.97 3.83 6.27
N PRO A 15 1.84 5.00 6.92
CA PRO A 15 1.03 6.09 6.38
C PRO A 15 1.56 6.49 5.00
N PHE A 16 0.69 6.60 4.01
CA PHE A 16 1.09 7.00 2.66
C PHE A 16 1.08 8.52 2.54
N PHE A 17 2.23 9.11 2.20
CA PHE A 17 2.42 10.55 1.99
C PHE A 17 2.23 11.51 3.17
N ALA A 18 2.29 11.05 4.42
CA ALA A 18 2.50 11.99 5.53
C ALA A 18 3.94 12.54 5.47
N GLN A 19 4.19 13.73 4.91
CA GLN A 19 5.49 14.42 4.70
C GLN A 19 6.73 13.82 5.43
N ARG A 20 7.22 12.67 4.94
CA ARG A 20 8.34 11.90 5.50
C ARG A 20 9.07 11.21 4.34
N GLY A 21 10.32 10.81 4.54
CA GLY A 21 11.17 10.26 3.46
C GLY A 21 10.69 8.92 2.86
N THR A 22 10.28 7.95 3.69
CA THR A 22 9.93 6.57 3.24
C THR A 22 8.74 6.45 2.27
N PRO A 23 7.66 7.28 2.38
CA PRO A 23 6.60 7.32 1.38
C PRO A 23 7.04 7.58 -0.07
N PHE A 24 8.14 8.32 -0.28
CA PHE A 24 8.66 8.58 -1.64
C PHE A 24 9.18 7.32 -2.31
N ASN A 25 9.86 6.44 -1.56
CA ASN A 25 10.40 5.19 -2.11
C ASN A 25 9.29 4.23 -2.54
N VAL A 26 8.21 4.14 -1.77
CA VAL A 26 7.07 3.29 -2.11
C VAL A 26 6.36 3.82 -3.37
N ARG A 27 6.22 5.13 -3.50
CA ARG A 27 5.70 5.73 -4.74
C ARG A 27 6.60 5.44 -5.92
N ALA A 28 7.90 5.68 -5.79
CA ALA A 28 8.86 5.44 -6.87
C ALA A 28 8.81 3.98 -7.31
N MET A 29 8.78 3.04 -6.36
CA MET A 29 8.66 1.61 -6.65
C MET A 29 7.36 1.29 -7.38
N ALA A 30 6.21 1.75 -6.88
CA ALA A 30 4.92 1.53 -7.53
C ALA A 30 4.88 2.12 -8.94
N THR A 31 5.48 3.30 -9.15
CA THR A 31 5.60 3.95 -10.44
C THR A 31 6.48 3.16 -11.39
N CYS A 32 7.67 2.73 -10.98
CA CYS A 32 8.55 1.91 -11.83
C CYS A 32 7.89 0.59 -12.24
N LEU A 33 7.19 -0.08 -11.32
CA LEU A 33 6.45 -1.31 -11.65
C LEU A 33 5.33 -1.04 -12.67
N ALA A 34 4.61 0.06 -12.52
CA ALA A 34 3.59 0.46 -13.47
C ALA A 34 4.17 0.82 -14.86
N GLU A 35 5.32 1.50 -14.90
CA GLU A 35 6.04 1.82 -16.14
C GLU A 35 6.58 0.58 -16.84
N ASP A 36 6.93 -0.47 -16.09
CA ASP A 36 7.30 -1.80 -16.61
C ASP A 36 6.09 -2.62 -17.12
N GLY A 37 4.87 -2.09 -17.01
CA GLY A 37 3.64 -2.67 -17.55
C GLY A 37 2.77 -3.42 -16.54
N TYR A 38 3.14 -3.49 -15.26
CA TYR A 38 2.38 -4.19 -14.25
C TYR A 38 1.17 -3.40 -13.74
N GLN A 39 0.11 -4.11 -13.37
CA GLN A 39 -1.00 -3.56 -12.60
C GLN A 39 -0.69 -3.67 -11.11
N VAL A 40 -0.56 -2.54 -10.43
CA VAL A 40 -0.11 -2.50 -9.03
C VAL A 40 -1.28 -2.14 -8.11
N ASP A 41 -1.64 -3.06 -7.22
CA ASP A 41 -2.49 -2.74 -6.07
C ASP A 41 -1.58 -2.39 -4.88
N LEU A 42 -1.52 -1.10 -4.53
CA LEU A 42 -0.70 -0.59 -3.44
C LEU A 42 -1.53 -0.53 -2.14
N LEU A 43 -1.31 -1.48 -1.23
CA LEU A 43 -1.99 -1.54 0.06
C LEU A 43 -1.20 -0.81 1.16
N VAL A 44 -1.82 0.20 1.76
CA VAL A 44 -1.23 1.05 2.81
C VAL A 44 -2.14 1.15 4.03
N PHE A 45 -1.65 1.77 5.11
CA PHE A 45 -2.48 2.12 6.27
C PHE A 45 -3.65 3.05 5.92
N PRO A 46 -4.70 3.11 6.77
CA PRO A 46 -5.84 4.01 6.58
C PRO A 46 -5.43 5.48 6.51
N VAL A 47 -4.38 5.86 7.27
CA VAL A 47 -3.92 7.24 7.41
C VAL A 47 -2.97 7.66 6.29
N GLY A 48 -3.01 8.93 5.91
CA GLY A 48 -2.15 9.51 4.89
C GLY A 48 -2.87 10.50 3.99
N GLU A 49 -2.21 10.87 2.90
CA GLU A 49 -2.71 11.83 1.92
C GLU A 49 -3.01 11.10 0.60
N ASP A 50 -3.99 11.59 -0.13
CA ASP A 50 -4.29 11.11 -1.48
C ASP A 50 -3.40 11.87 -2.47
N VAL A 51 -2.56 11.11 -3.18
CA VAL A 51 -1.61 11.66 -4.15
C VAL A 51 -1.88 11.13 -5.55
N ALA A 52 -1.52 11.93 -6.55
CA ALA A 52 -1.56 11.49 -7.94
C ALA A 52 -0.58 10.33 -8.15
N LEU A 53 -1.12 9.20 -8.61
CA LEU A 53 -0.38 8.00 -8.96
C LEU A 53 -0.63 7.65 -10.43
N PRO A 54 0.27 6.89 -11.08
CA PRO A 54 0.04 6.41 -12.43
C PRO A 54 -1.29 5.63 -12.54
N PRO A 55 -1.97 5.64 -13.70
CA PRO A 55 -3.27 4.96 -13.86
C PRO A 55 -3.25 3.46 -13.55
N ALA A 56 -2.12 2.79 -13.75
CA ALA A 56 -1.94 1.36 -13.45
C ALA A 56 -1.65 1.08 -11.95
N VAL A 57 -1.59 2.11 -11.10
CA VAL A 57 -1.42 1.98 -9.66
C VAL A 57 -2.73 2.30 -8.95
N ARG A 58 -3.29 1.31 -8.27
CA ARG A 58 -4.48 1.46 -7.43
C ARG A 58 -4.07 1.57 -5.97
N LEU A 59 -4.27 2.74 -5.38
CA LEU A 59 -4.08 2.94 -3.94
C LEU A 59 -5.24 2.31 -3.15
N LEU A 60 -4.91 1.37 -2.27
CA LEU A 60 -5.84 0.69 -1.38
C LEU A 60 -5.45 0.99 0.07
N ARG A 61 -6.42 1.47 0.85
CA ARG A 61 -6.22 1.71 2.28
C ARG A 61 -6.80 0.54 3.08
N SER A 62 -6.06 0.04 4.06
CA SER A 62 -6.59 -0.97 4.98
C SER A 62 -7.69 -0.37 5.86
N PRO A 63 -8.58 -1.19 6.44
CA PRO A 63 -9.56 -0.71 7.41
C PRO A 63 -8.87 0.03 8.57
N GLY A 64 -9.43 1.15 8.98
CA GLY A 64 -9.01 1.87 10.18
C GLY A 64 -9.64 1.31 11.44
N PHE A 65 -9.10 1.72 12.59
CA PHE A 65 -9.71 1.47 13.90
C PHE A 65 -10.16 2.82 14.50
N PRO A 66 -11.35 2.89 15.11
CA PRO A 66 -11.85 4.13 15.71
C PRO A 66 -10.85 4.70 16.74
N GLY A 67 -10.51 5.99 16.62
CA GLY A 67 -9.58 6.67 17.53
C GLY A 67 -8.08 6.52 17.19
N ILE A 68 -7.75 5.96 16.01
CA ILE A 68 -6.38 5.96 15.48
C ILE A 68 -6.30 6.90 14.27
N ASP A 69 -6.14 8.20 14.56
CA ASP A 69 -6.05 9.24 13.52
C ASP A 69 -4.60 9.54 13.11
N SER A 70 -3.63 9.06 13.90
CA SER A 70 -2.21 9.19 13.60
C SER A 70 -1.42 7.98 14.11
N VAL A 71 -0.43 7.59 13.31
CA VAL A 71 0.53 6.53 13.68
C VAL A 71 1.83 7.20 14.13
N PRO A 72 2.18 7.14 15.42
CA PRO A 72 3.44 7.72 15.89
C PRO A 72 4.64 6.98 15.29
N ILE A 73 5.77 7.66 15.23
CA ILE A 73 7.05 7.03 14.88
C ILE A 73 7.44 6.09 16.03
N GLY A 74 7.64 4.81 15.74
CA GLY A 74 8.10 3.81 16.71
C GLY A 74 7.13 2.63 16.92
N PRO A 75 7.57 1.61 17.66
CA PRO A 75 6.71 0.49 18.04
C PRO A 75 5.61 0.98 18.98
N SER A 76 4.35 0.71 18.63
CA SER A 76 3.20 1.03 19.47
C SER A 76 2.11 -0.03 19.29
N TRP A 77 1.26 -0.22 20.31
CA TRP A 77 0.12 -1.14 20.22
C TRP A 77 -0.82 -0.79 19.07
N ARG A 78 -0.97 0.52 18.79
CA ARG A 78 -1.73 1.05 17.66
C ARG A 78 -1.21 0.51 16.32
N LYS A 79 0.12 0.43 16.16
CA LYS A 79 0.74 -0.11 14.95
C LYS A 79 0.44 -1.60 14.77
N ILE A 80 0.51 -2.39 15.85
CA ILE A 80 0.19 -3.82 15.81
C ILE A 80 -1.25 -4.05 15.36
N VAL A 81 -2.20 -3.28 15.92
CA VAL A 81 -3.61 -3.36 15.52
C VAL A 81 -3.79 -3.04 14.03
N LEU A 82 -3.15 -1.97 13.54
CA LEU A 82 -3.18 -1.61 12.12
C LEU A 82 -2.53 -2.66 11.23
N ASP A 83 -1.42 -3.25 11.66
CA ASP A 83 -0.72 -4.32 10.92
C ASP A 83 -1.61 -5.57 10.80
N ILE A 84 -2.40 -5.92 11.83
CA ILE A 84 -3.38 -7.01 11.75
C ILE A 84 -4.44 -6.70 10.69
N PHE A 85 -5.05 -5.51 10.71
CA PHE A 85 -6.06 -5.13 9.72
C PHE A 85 -5.50 -5.07 8.29
N LEU A 86 -4.29 -4.57 8.15
CA LEU A 86 -3.57 -4.55 6.88
C LEU A 86 -3.28 -5.96 6.38
N SER A 87 -2.84 -6.87 7.26
CA SER A 87 -2.58 -8.27 6.91
C SER A 87 -3.86 -9.01 6.52
N LEU A 88 -4.96 -8.81 7.24
CA LEU A 88 -6.27 -9.37 6.88
C LEU A 88 -6.75 -8.85 5.53
N ARG A 89 -6.51 -7.56 5.25
CA ARG A 89 -6.87 -6.96 3.96
C ARG A 89 -6.00 -7.51 2.83
N ALA A 90 -4.69 -7.66 3.05
CA ALA A 90 -3.78 -8.27 2.10
C ALA A 90 -4.21 -9.71 1.76
N LEU A 91 -4.50 -10.51 2.77
CA LEU A 91 -4.98 -11.88 2.59
C LEU A 91 -6.31 -11.92 1.82
N SER A 92 -7.25 -11.03 2.16
CA SER A 92 -8.52 -10.92 1.44
C SER A 92 -8.33 -10.58 -0.04
N LEU A 93 -7.39 -9.69 -0.37
CA LEU A 93 -7.05 -9.36 -1.75
C LEU A 93 -6.41 -10.55 -2.46
N ALA A 94 -5.41 -11.18 -1.83
CA ALA A 94 -4.70 -12.34 -2.39
C ALA A 94 -5.61 -13.55 -2.65
N ILE A 95 -6.68 -13.72 -1.87
CA ILE A 95 -7.69 -14.76 -2.10
C ILE A 95 -8.65 -14.38 -3.24
N ARG A 96 -9.00 -13.10 -3.38
CA ARG A 96 -10.02 -12.63 -4.35
C ARG A 96 -9.45 -12.39 -5.74
N LYS A 97 -8.17 -12.06 -5.85
CA LYS A 97 -7.48 -11.76 -7.09
C LYS A 97 -6.20 -12.59 -7.14
N ARG A 98 -5.89 -13.14 -8.32
CA ARG A 98 -4.60 -13.77 -8.56
C ARG A 98 -3.57 -12.66 -8.79
N TYR A 99 -2.62 -12.57 -7.89
CA TYR A 99 -1.42 -11.76 -8.05
C TYR A 99 -0.28 -12.68 -8.46
N ASP A 100 0.59 -12.19 -9.33
CA ASP A 100 1.80 -12.89 -9.73
C ASP A 100 2.90 -12.71 -8.69
N VAL A 101 2.86 -11.60 -7.94
CA VAL A 101 3.79 -11.22 -6.87
C VAL A 101 3.05 -10.53 -5.73
#